data_AF-A0A963RWT2-F1
#
_entry.id   AF-A0A963RWT2-F1
#
_cell.length_a   1.000
_cell.length_b   1.000
_cell.length_c   1.000
_cell.angle_alpha   90.00
_cell.angle_beta   90.00
_cell.angle_gamma   90.00
#
_symmetry.space_group_name_H-M   'P 1'
#
loop_
_entity.id
_entity.type
_entity.pdbx_description
1 polymer ?
#
loop_
_entity_poly.entity_id
_entity_poly.type
_entity_poly.pdbx_seq_one_letter_code
_entity_poly.pdbx_strand_id
1 'polypeptide(L)'
;MTIAAAVLLAACGSAPMRTAPPVIVTPGQQAPQREPELSAFKAQLNGSQVVPGTDSAATGEMVAVLDRRSGLLRWRISFSNLSGPVTRAMFHSPAMSGEVSRAVLPVGRNV
;
A
#
# COMPACT_ATOMS: atom_id res chain seq x y z
N MET A 1 -27.35 67.05 -25.23
CA MET A 1 -26.14 66.24 -25.03
C MET A 1 -26.53 64.79 -25.25
N THR A 2 -26.22 64.29 -26.44
CA THR A 2 -26.67 63.01 -26.99
C THR A 2 -25.84 61.88 -26.41
N ILE A 3 -26.46 60.81 -25.89
CA ILE A 3 -25.75 59.59 -25.53
C ILE A 3 -26.38 58.44 -26.31
N ALA A 4 -25.63 57.95 -27.30
CA ALA A 4 -25.93 56.75 -28.06
C ALA A 4 -25.51 55.52 -27.23
N ALA A 5 -26.43 54.60 -27.00
CA ALA A 5 -26.14 53.30 -26.40
C ALA A 5 -25.71 52.33 -27.51
N ALA A 6 -24.44 51.92 -27.50
CA ALA A 6 -23.92 50.89 -28.38
C ALA A 6 -24.21 49.50 -27.78
N VAL A 7 -24.96 48.68 -28.52
CA VAL A 7 -25.23 47.27 -28.21
C VAL A 7 -23.99 46.46 -28.59
N LEU A 8 -23.31 45.84 -27.61
CA LEU A 8 -22.27 44.85 -27.86
C LEU A 8 -22.89 43.45 -27.97
N LEU A 9 -22.86 42.88 -29.17
CA LEU A 9 -23.14 41.47 -29.42
C LEU A 9 -21.93 40.62 -28.96
N ALA A 10 -22.12 39.83 -27.91
CA ALA A 10 -21.15 38.81 -27.51
C ALA A 10 -21.24 37.61 -28.46
N ALA A 11 -20.28 37.48 -29.38
CA ALA A 11 -20.12 36.29 -30.21
C ALA A 11 -19.44 35.18 -29.39
N CYS A 12 -20.17 34.11 -29.08
CA CYS A 12 -19.59 32.87 -28.58
C CYS A 12 -18.78 32.20 -29.72
N GLY A 13 -17.49 32.46 -29.79
CA GLY A 13 -16.58 31.71 -30.65
C GLY A 13 -16.28 30.35 -30.03
N SER A 14 -16.80 29.26 -30.59
CA SER A 14 -16.33 27.91 -30.31
C SER A 14 -14.88 27.78 -30.78
N ALA A 15 -13.95 27.70 -29.83
CA ALA A 15 -12.56 27.37 -30.16
C ALA A 15 -12.53 25.99 -30.87
N PRO A 16 -11.77 25.83 -31.96
CA PRO A 16 -11.63 24.52 -32.59
C PRO A 16 -11.00 23.55 -31.60
N MET A 17 -11.62 22.39 -31.40
CA MET A 17 -11.01 21.28 -30.65
C MET A 17 -9.67 20.95 -31.31
N ARG A 18 -8.58 21.33 -30.67
CA ARG A 18 -7.24 20.86 -31.03
C ARG A 18 -7.20 19.39 -30.69
N THR A 19 -7.11 18.53 -31.70
CA THR A 19 -6.90 17.10 -31.49
C THR A 19 -5.61 16.92 -30.69
N ALA A 20 -5.68 16.11 -29.62
CA ALA A 20 -4.48 15.76 -28.88
C ALA A 20 -3.49 15.10 -29.86
N PRO A 21 -2.18 15.45 -29.80
CA PRO A 21 -1.17 14.74 -30.56
C PRO A 21 -1.30 13.23 -30.30
N PRO A 22 -1.09 12.37 -31.31
CA PRO A 22 -1.06 10.94 -31.07
C PRO A 22 -0.05 10.64 -29.97
N VAL A 23 -0.48 9.93 -28.93
CA VAL A 23 0.42 9.38 -27.91
C VAL A 23 1.27 8.35 -28.64
N ILE A 24 2.50 8.74 -29.00
CA ILE A 24 3.49 7.81 -29.53
C ILE A 24 3.88 6.92 -28.35
N VAL A 25 3.25 5.74 -28.27
CA VAL A 25 3.70 4.69 -27.36
C VAL A 25 5.06 4.21 -27.85
N THR A 26 6.13 4.57 -27.15
CA THR A 26 7.44 3.98 -27.38
C THR A 26 7.31 2.46 -27.20
N PRO A 27 7.74 1.64 -28.17
CA PRO A 27 7.85 0.20 -27.95
C PRO A 27 8.77 -0.04 -26.75
N GLY A 28 8.20 -0.48 -25.62
CA GLY A 28 8.98 -0.76 -24.39
C GLY A 28 8.39 -0.21 -23.09
N GLN A 29 7.44 0.72 -23.11
CA GLN A 29 6.69 1.07 -21.90
C GLN A 29 5.41 0.23 -21.83
N GLN A 30 5.59 -1.03 -21.44
CA GLN A 30 4.48 -1.87 -21.02
C GLN A 30 3.84 -1.22 -19.78
N ALA A 31 2.52 -1.06 -19.81
CA ALA A 31 1.76 -0.81 -18.58
C ALA A 31 2.17 -1.86 -17.53
N PRO A 32 2.20 -1.51 -16.22
CA PRO A 32 2.53 -2.46 -15.16
C PRO A 32 1.73 -3.74 -15.42
N GLN A 33 2.45 -4.84 -15.58
CA GLN A 33 1.83 -6.12 -15.90
C GLN A 33 0.87 -6.45 -14.76
N ARG A 34 -0.36 -6.83 -15.08
CA ARG A 34 -1.27 -7.34 -14.07
C ARG A 34 -0.69 -8.70 -13.64
N GLU A 35 -0.22 -8.79 -12.40
CA GLU A 35 0.31 -10.00 -11.78
C GLU A 35 -0.76 -10.59 -10.83
N PRO A 36 -1.83 -11.24 -11.34
CA PRO A 36 -2.95 -11.71 -10.52
C PRO A 36 -2.57 -12.80 -9.51
N GLU A 37 -1.43 -13.46 -9.71
CA GLU A 37 -0.87 -14.43 -8.79
C GLU A 37 -0.22 -13.80 -7.56
N LEU A 38 0.13 -12.52 -7.59
CA LEU A 38 0.75 -11.84 -6.46
C LEU A 38 -0.30 -11.31 -5.49
N SER A 39 -0.06 -11.52 -4.20
CA SER A 39 -0.86 -10.96 -3.11
C SER A 39 0.02 -10.15 -2.18
N ALA A 40 -0.30 -8.87 -2.03
CA ALA A 40 0.39 -7.97 -1.11
C ALA A 40 -0.30 -7.95 0.25
N PHE A 41 0.49 -7.96 1.31
CA PHE A 41 0.04 -7.94 2.70
C PHE A 41 0.76 -6.86 3.48
N LYS A 42 0.04 -6.30 4.46
CA LYS A 42 0.58 -5.40 5.46
C LYS A 42 0.10 -5.85 6.84
N ALA A 43 0.99 -5.83 7.83
CA ALA A 43 0.63 -6.04 9.22
C ALA A 43 1.28 -4.99 10.11
N GLN A 44 0.51 -4.44 11.05
CA GLN A 44 1.06 -3.67 12.17
C GLN A 44 1.42 -4.63 13.30
N LEU A 45 2.44 -4.28 14.09
CA LEU A 45 2.82 -4.96 15.33
C LEU A 45 2.86 -3.93 16.45
N ASN A 46 2.06 -4.11 17.49
CA ASN A 46 2.08 -3.26 18.68
C ASN A 46 1.44 -3.99 19.89
N GLY A 47 1.63 -3.43 21.08
CA GLY A 47 1.17 -4.01 22.34
C GLY A 47 -0.34 -4.26 22.44
N SER A 48 -1.19 -3.58 21.68
CA SER A 48 -2.64 -3.83 21.70
C SER A 48 -3.06 -5.11 20.96
N GLN A 49 -2.16 -5.69 20.15
CA GLN A 49 -2.45 -6.88 19.33
C GLN A 49 -2.11 -8.21 20.05
N VAL A 50 -1.60 -8.13 21.28
CA VAL A 50 -1.43 -9.30 22.15
C VAL A 50 -2.62 -9.42 23.10
N VAL A 51 -2.84 -10.62 23.63
CA VAL A 51 -3.95 -10.89 24.56
C VAL A 51 -3.36 -11.43 25.87
N PRO A 52 -3.57 -10.75 27.02
CA PRO A 52 -4.12 -9.40 27.13
C PRO A 52 -3.20 -8.34 26.48
N GLY A 53 -3.80 -7.22 26.07
CA GLY A 53 -3.04 -6.08 25.52
C GLY A 53 -2.01 -5.56 26.52
N THR A 54 -0.88 -5.07 26.01
CA THR A 54 0.21 -4.50 26.81
C THR A 54 0.39 -3.01 26.51
N ASP A 55 1.02 -2.30 27.43
CA ASP A 55 1.41 -0.89 27.33
C ASP A 55 2.80 -0.69 26.67
N SER A 56 3.31 -1.73 26.01
CA SER A 56 4.61 -1.67 25.33
C SER A 56 4.65 -0.53 24.31
N ALA A 57 5.69 0.30 24.38
CA ALA A 57 5.97 1.33 23.39
C ALA A 57 6.50 0.77 22.06
N ALA A 58 6.78 -0.54 22.00
CA ALA A 58 7.29 -1.19 20.81
C ALA A 58 6.28 -1.14 19.66
N THR A 59 6.76 -0.77 18.49
CA THR A 59 5.96 -0.75 17.26
C THR A 59 6.69 -1.44 16.13
N GLY A 60 5.95 -1.97 15.18
CA GLY A 60 6.49 -2.52 13.96
C GLY A 60 5.48 -2.57 12.81
N GLU A 61 6.02 -2.74 11.62
CA GLU A 61 5.27 -2.91 10.38
C GLU A 61 5.92 -4.02 9.57
N MET A 62 5.10 -4.93 9.06
CA MET A 62 5.49 -5.92 8.05
C MET A 62 4.83 -5.57 6.73
N VAL A 63 5.61 -5.64 5.65
CA VAL A 63 5.11 -5.70 4.27
C VAL A 63 5.54 -7.02 3.65
N ALA A 64 4.63 -7.67 2.94
CA ALA A 64 4.90 -8.95 2.31
C ALA A 64 4.22 -9.08 0.95
N VAL A 65 4.82 -9.87 0.06
CA VAL A 65 4.24 -10.28 -1.21
C VAL A 65 4.35 -11.80 -1.31
N LEU A 66 3.22 -12.46 -1.52
CA LEU A 66 3.13 -13.90 -1.81
C LEU A 66 2.93 -14.08 -3.31
N ASP A 67 3.83 -14.81 -3.94
CA ASP A 67 3.55 -15.43 -5.24
C ASP A 67 2.74 -16.71 -5.01
N ARG A 68 1.45 -16.70 -5.36
CA ARG A 68 0.54 -17.83 -5.16
C ARG A 68 0.81 -19.00 -6.10
N ARG A 69 1.59 -18.81 -7.16
CA ARG A 69 1.98 -19.88 -8.09
C ARG A 69 3.14 -20.69 -7.54
N SER A 70 4.17 -20.02 -7.00
CA SER A 70 5.34 -20.68 -6.42
C SER A 70 5.24 -20.95 -4.91
N GLY A 71 4.34 -20.25 -4.21
CA GLY A 71 4.28 -20.23 -2.76
C GLY A 71 5.37 -19.40 -2.09
N LEU A 72 6.17 -18.64 -2.86
CA LEU A 72 7.25 -17.83 -2.31
C LEU A 72 6.71 -16.58 -1.62
N LEU A 73 6.91 -16.49 -0.31
CA LEU A 73 6.64 -15.29 0.47
C LEU A 73 7.91 -14.45 0.62
N ARG A 74 7.90 -13.24 0.08
CA ARG A 74 8.96 -12.23 0.28
C ARG A 74 8.43 -11.18 1.24
N TRP A 75 9.16 -10.90 2.31
CA TRP A 75 8.69 -10.00 3.36
C TRP A 75 9.82 -9.16 3.94
N ARG A 76 9.45 -8.01 4.53
CA ARG A 76 10.33 -7.14 5.31
C ARG A 76 9.57 -6.64 6.53
N ILE A 77 10.27 -6.61 7.68
CA ILE A 77 9.75 -6.07 8.93
C ILE A 77 10.64 -4.89 9.33
N SER A 78 10.01 -3.80 9.77
CA SER A 78 10.68 -2.69 10.46
C SER A 78 10.07 -2.58 11.85
N PHE A 79 10.89 -2.31 12.88
CA PHE A 79 10.43 -2.15 14.26
C PHE A 79 11.25 -1.11 15.02
N SER A 80 10.69 -0.58 16.09
CA SER A 80 11.32 0.45 16.93
C SER A 80 10.84 0.36 18.38
N ASN A 81 11.51 1.11 19.26
CA ASN A 81 11.14 1.25 20.69
C ASN A 81 11.06 -0.08 21.45
N LEU A 82 11.87 -1.06 21.05
CA LEU A 82 12.06 -2.28 21.83
C LEU A 82 12.81 -1.94 23.12
N SER A 83 12.47 -2.59 24.22
CA SER A 83 13.18 -2.47 25.50
C SER A 83 14.55 -3.16 25.50
N GLY A 84 14.87 -3.92 24.46
CA GLY A 84 16.12 -4.65 24.30
C GLY A 84 16.25 -5.33 22.93
N PRO A 85 17.26 -6.19 22.75
CA PRO A 85 17.46 -6.93 21.51
C PRO A 85 16.27 -7.82 21.15
N VAL A 86 16.02 -8.02 19.85
CA VAL A 86 15.06 -9.01 19.37
C VAL A 86 15.56 -10.40 19.71
N THR A 87 14.74 -11.19 20.41
CA THR A 87 15.08 -12.58 20.76
C THR A 87 14.34 -13.61 19.90
N ARG A 88 13.16 -13.26 19.38
CA ARG A 88 12.31 -14.17 18.58
C ARG A 88 11.43 -13.40 17.61
N ALA A 89 11.12 -14.03 16.47
CA ALA A 89 10.08 -13.59 15.55
C ALA A 89 9.39 -14.83 14.93
N MET A 90 8.06 -14.84 14.87
CA MET A 90 7.26 -15.98 14.43
C MET A 90 6.08 -15.54 13.56
N PHE A 91 5.73 -16.35 12.55
CA PHE A 91 4.41 -16.32 11.93
C PHE A 91 3.43 -17.14 12.77
N HIS A 92 2.21 -16.64 12.93
CA HIS A 92 1.14 -17.30 13.66
C HIS A 92 0.02 -17.73 12.70
N SER A 93 -0.77 -18.73 13.10
CA SER A 93 -2.03 -19.06 12.41
C SER A 93 -3.05 -17.91 12.50
N PRO A 94 -4.16 -17.94 11.76
CA PRO A 94 -5.28 -17.04 12.02
C PRO A 94 -5.85 -17.23 13.44
N ALA A 95 -6.40 -16.17 14.02
CA ALA A 95 -7.14 -16.20 15.29
C ALA A 95 -8.26 -15.15 15.24
N MET A 96 -9.34 -15.38 16.00
CA MET A 96 -10.39 -14.39 16.15
C MET A 96 -9.92 -13.24 17.06
N SER A 97 -10.69 -12.15 17.08
CA SER A 97 -10.43 -11.04 18.00
C SER A 97 -10.48 -11.54 19.44
N GLY A 98 -9.43 -11.26 20.22
CA GLY A 98 -9.32 -11.70 21.61
C GLY A 98 -8.75 -13.11 21.80
N GLU A 99 -8.33 -13.81 20.75
CA GLU A 99 -7.71 -15.14 20.85
C GLU A 99 -6.20 -15.11 20.65
N VAL A 100 -5.49 -16.00 21.36
CA VAL A 100 -4.05 -16.22 21.18
C VAL A 100 -3.83 -17.26 20.09
N SER A 101 -3.14 -16.88 19.02
CA SER A 101 -2.82 -17.78 17.91
C SER A 101 -1.55 -18.61 18.15
N ARG A 102 -1.53 -19.84 17.63
CA ARG A 102 -0.35 -20.71 17.64
C ARG A 102 0.73 -20.20 16.70
N ALA A 103 1.98 -20.17 17.17
CA ALA A 103 3.15 -19.92 16.33
C ALA A 103 3.40 -21.13 15.40
N VAL A 104 3.58 -20.87 14.10
CA VAL A 104 3.70 -21.89 13.06
C VAL A 104 5.12 -21.97 12.50
N LEU A 105 5.78 -20.83 12.27
CA LEU A 105 7.08 -20.77 11.59
C LEU A 105 7.98 -19.66 12.16
N PRO A 106 9.25 -19.93 12.49
CA PRO A 106 10.21 -18.89 12.83
C PRO A 106 10.54 -17.98 11.64
N VAL A 107 10.76 -16.71 11.95
CA VAL A 107 11.12 -15.66 11.01
C VAL A 107 12.64 -15.53 11.03
N GLY A 108 13.30 -16.17 10.05
CA GLY A 108 14.77 -16.17 9.94
C GLY A 108 15.45 -17.33 10.67
N ARG A 109 16.79 -17.30 10.65
CA ARG A 109 17.62 -18.19 11.47
C ARG A 109 17.64 -17.61 12.88
N ASN A 110 17.34 -18.44 13.88
CA ASN A 110 17.29 -18.06 15.30
C ASN A 110 18.44 -17.10 15.62
N VAL A 111 18.11 -15.90 16.10
CA VAL A 111 19.09 -14.95 16.63
C VAL A 111 19.53 -15.38 18.02
#